data_AF-Q8SV18-F1
#
_entry.id   AF-Q8SV18-F1
#
_cell.length_a   1.000
_cell.length_b   1.000
_cell.length_c   1.000
_cell.angle_alpha   90.00
_cell.angle_beta   90.00
_cell.angle_gamma   90.00
#
_symmetry.space_group_name_H-M   'P 1'
#
loop_
_entity.id
_entity.type
_entity.pdbx_description
1 polymer ?
#
loop_
_entity_poly.entity_id
_entity_poly.type
_entity_poly.pdbx_seq_one_letter_code
_entity_poly.pdbx_strand_id
1 'polypeptide(L)'
;MESEEEIEFFGFVPVTLVAELQGEVEAILKNGVEQLSALDRRKVHRVSGTLLESFRRNYFIFSNFVLRNILRFPASFRLERKASDVVVTVDLQSITNDLVSVLEEEDYYEAEVQRQREIIEIERYRLESYRSLLEYSKPVVGLVGSIGKACKELEDVVRLYNKMCMSSSAEDEDYNALLEYREVRSSLAKKERDDLLAIASEEVLAMMSECVEK
;
A
#
# COMPACT_ATOMS: atom_id res chain seq x y z
N MET A 1 -2.97 10.56 59.36
CA MET A 1 -3.55 11.35 60.46
C MET A 1 -2.85 12.70 60.63
N GLU A 2 -1.61 12.84 61.14
CA GLU A 2 -0.98 14.19 61.32
C GLU A 2 -0.91 15.02 60.02
N SER A 3 -0.53 14.38 58.89
CA SER A 3 -0.44 15.09 57.60
C SER A 3 -1.79 15.53 57.04
N GLU A 4 -2.91 14.92 57.43
CA GLU A 4 -4.23 15.22 56.85
C GLU A 4 -4.82 16.51 57.44
N GLU A 5 -4.62 16.75 58.74
CA GLU A 5 -5.03 18.00 59.39
C GLU A 5 -4.26 19.21 58.84
N GLU A 6 -2.97 19.04 58.57
CA GLU A 6 -2.14 20.07 57.94
C GLU A 6 -2.64 20.36 56.51
N ILE A 7 -2.89 19.32 55.71
CA ILE A 7 -3.42 19.47 54.35
C ILE A 7 -4.77 20.20 54.37
N GLU A 8 -5.66 19.84 55.29
CA GLU A 8 -6.97 20.48 55.42
C GLU A 8 -6.85 21.96 55.83
N PHE A 9 -6.01 22.27 56.81
CA PHE A 9 -5.82 23.66 57.26
C PHE A 9 -5.17 24.55 56.20
N PHE A 10 -4.13 24.06 55.53
CA PHE A 10 -3.44 24.83 54.50
C PHE A 10 -4.19 24.86 53.17
N GLY A 11 -5.06 23.88 52.92
CA GLY A 11 -5.78 23.73 51.65
C GLY A 11 -4.89 23.23 50.50
N PHE A 12 -3.68 22.77 50.80
CA PHE A 12 -2.74 22.21 49.84
C PHE A 12 -1.81 21.21 50.54
N VAL A 13 -1.15 20.36 49.75
CA VAL A 13 -0.16 19.41 50.26
C VAL A 13 1.20 20.11 50.44
N PRO A 14 1.75 20.20 51.67
CA PRO A 14 2.97 20.98 51.95
C PRO A 14 4.18 20.62 51.08
N VAL A 15 4.34 19.33 50.75
CA VAL A 15 5.44 18.84 49.91
C VAL A 15 5.33 19.38 48.48
N THR A 16 4.10 19.51 47.97
CA THR A 16 3.82 20.00 46.62
C THR A 16 4.18 21.47 46.48
N LEU A 17 3.84 22.31 47.46
CA LEU A 17 4.23 23.73 47.48
C LEU A 17 5.75 23.91 47.35
N VAL A 18 6.51 23.12 48.10
CA VAL A 18 7.97 23.21 48.11
C VAL A 18 8.57 22.65 46.81
N ALA A 19 7.97 21.63 46.22
CA ALA A 19 8.40 21.12 44.92
C ALA A 19 8.13 22.14 43.79
N GLU A 20 6.96 22.76 43.78
CA GLU A 20 6.58 23.80 42.80
C GLU A 20 7.49 25.02 42.92
N LEU A 21 7.71 25.52 44.14
CA LEU A 21 8.61 26.64 44.38
C LEU A 21 10.06 26.32 43.94
N GLN A 22 10.52 25.08 44.12
CA GLN A 22 11.81 24.65 43.57
C GLN A 22 11.84 24.78 42.05
N GLY A 23 10.80 24.26 41.38
CA GLY A 23 10.68 24.29 39.92
C GLY A 23 10.72 25.70 39.36
N GLU A 24 9.94 26.61 39.94
CA GLU A 24 9.86 28.02 39.53
C GLU A 24 11.21 28.73 39.69
N VAL A 25 11.88 28.55 40.84
CA VAL A 25 13.18 29.19 41.06
C VAL A 25 14.26 28.59 40.16
N GLU A 26 14.26 27.28 39.94
CA GLU A 26 15.17 26.66 38.96
C GLU A 26 14.94 27.20 37.54
N ALA A 27 13.69 27.43 37.14
CA ALA A 27 13.35 27.99 35.84
C ALA A 27 13.88 29.44 35.71
N ILE A 28 13.68 30.28 36.72
CA ILE A 28 14.21 31.65 36.74
C ILE A 28 15.75 31.65 36.67
N LEU A 29 16.41 30.77 37.42
CA LEU A 29 17.87 30.64 37.40
C LEU A 29 18.38 30.22 36.02
N LYS A 30 17.73 29.25 35.38
CA LYS A 30 18.06 28.82 34.01
C LYS A 30 17.90 29.95 33.01
N ASN A 31 16.75 30.65 33.05
CA ASN A 31 16.49 31.78 32.16
C ASN A 31 17.52 32.91 32.33
N GLY A 32 17.89 33.25 33.57
CA GLY A 32 18.90 34.26 33.85
C GLY A 32 20.29 33.86 33.31
N VAL A 33 20.67 32.59 33.46
CA VAL A 33 21.91 32.03 32.91
C VAL A 33 21.88 32.07 31.37
N GLU A 34 20.76 31.74 30.74
CA GLU A 34 20.61 31.80 29.28
C GLU A 34 20.75 33.23 28.75
N GLN A 35 20.23 34.24 29.45
CA GLN A 35 20.42 35.64 29.09
C GLN A 35 21.90 36.07 29.19
N LEU A 36 22.64 35.54 30.17
CA LEU A 36 24.09 35.77 30.31
C LEU A 36 24.92 35.02 29.25
N SER A 37 24.35 33.96 28.65
CA SER A 37 25.02 33.17 27.60
C SER A 37 25.31 33.94 26.31
N ALA A 38 24.68 35.11 26.14
CA ALA A 38 24.97 36.06 25.06
C ALA A 38 26.39 36.66 25.14
N LEU A 39 27.07 36.60 26.29
CA LEU A 39 28.38 37.23 26.51
C LEU A 39 29.57 36.28 26.34
N ASP A 40 29.47 34.98 26.69
CA ASP A 40 30.52 33.95 26.44
C ASP A 40 30.00 32.51 26.76
N ARG A 41 29.68 31.72 25.73
CA ARG A 41 29.05 30.39 25.88
C ARG A 41 29.82 29.38 26.75
N ARG A 42 31.16 29.42 26.78
CA ARG A 42 31.96 28.41 27.50
C ARG A 42 32.01 28.64 29.01
N LYS A 43 32.08 29.91 29.44
CA LYS A 43 32.06 30.27 30.87
C LYS A 43 30.68 30.06 31.47
N VAL A 44 29.64 30.38 30.71
CA VAL A 44 28.25 30.30 31.16
C VAL A 44 27.82 28.86 31.44
N HIS A 45 28.26 27.87 30.64
CA HIS A 45 27.91 26.47 30.88
C HIS A 45 28.54 25.86 32.15
N ARG A 46 29.73 26.34 32.57
CA ARG A 46 30.34 25.90 33.85
C ARG A 46 29.69 26.58 35.06
N VAL A 47 29.36 27.86 34.91
CA VAL A 47 28.66 28.64 35.94
C VAL A 47 27.26 28.09 36.16
N SER A 48 26.55 27.70 35.09
CA SER A 48 25.19 27.17 35.18
C SER A 48 25.10 25.88 36.00
N GLY A 49 25.99 24.92 35.74
CA GLY A 49 26.03 23.65 36.48
C GLY A 49 26.32 23.86 37.97
N THR A 50 27.34 24.66 38.28
CA THR A 50 27.74 24.95 39.67
C THR A 50 26.65 25.71 40.44
N LEU A 51 25.99 26.68 39.78
CA LEU A 51 24.93 27.48 40.38
C LEU A 51 23.69 26.62 40.67
N LEU A 52 23.25 25.80 39.71
CA LEU A 52 22.09 24.92 39.88
C LEU A 52 22.33 23.85 40.94
N GLU A 53 23.53 23.27 40.99
CA GLU A 53 23.90 22.28 42.00
C GLU A 53 23.94 22.89 43.41
N SER A 54 24.55 24.07 43.55
CA SER A 54 24.55 24.84 44.80
C SER A 54 23.13 25.21 45.24
N PHE A 55 22.30 25.68 44.30
CA PHE A 55 20.90 25.99 44.56
C PHE A 55 20.16 24.76 45.06
N ARG A 56 20.21 23.62 44.36
CA ARG A 56 19.51 22.38 44.76
C ARG A 56 19.92 21.92 46.15
N ARG A 57 21.20 21.99 46.48
CA ARG A 57 21.71 21.63 47.80
C ARG A 57 21.15 22.54 48.89
N ASN A 58 21.17 23.86 48.67
CA ASN A 58 20.63 24.82 49.63
C ASN A 58 19.11 24.71 49.73
N TYR A 59 18.43 24.48 48.61
CA TYR A 59 16.99 24.30 48.54
C TYR A 59 16.55 23.04 49.28
N PHE A 60 17.33 21.96 49.23
CA PHE A 60 17.06 20.76 50.02
C PHE A 60 17.10 21.03 51.54
N ILE A 61 18.00 21.90 52.01
CA ILE A 61 18.06 22.29 53.42
C ILE A 61 16.84 23.16 53.76
N PHE A 62 16.53 24.12 52.90
CA PHE A 62 15.36 24.98 53.02
C PHE A 62 14.05 24.18 53.04
N SER A 63 13.87 23.24 52.11
CA SER A 63 12.67 22.41 52.01
C SER A 63 12.44 21.60 53.28
N ASN A 64 13.48 20.96 53.80
CA ASN A 64 13.41 20.25 55.07
C ASN A 64 13.09 21.19 56.24
N PHE A 65 13.64 22.40 56.26
CA PHE A 65 13.34 23.37 57.31
C PHE A 65 11.87 23.79 57.28
N VAL A 66 11.35 24.14 56.09
CA VAL A 66 9.97 24.55 55.88
C VAL A 66 9.00 23.44 56.28
N LEU A 67 9.21 22.22 55.77
CA LEU A 67 8.34 21.08 56.02
C LEU A 67 8.35 20.61 57.48
N ARG A 68 9.39 20.91 58.25
CA ARG A 68 9.50 20.49 59.66
C ARG A 68 9.10 21.57 60.65
N ASN A 69 9.31 22.85 60.32
CA ASN A 69 9.19 23.93 61.29
C ASN A 69 8.13 24.97 60.93
N ILE A 70 7.74 25.08 59.65
CA ILE A 70 6.79 26.10 59.18
C ILE A 70 5.45 25.46 58.88
N LEU A 71 5.45 24.41 58.06
CA LEU A 71 4.23 23.75 57.57
C LEU A 71 3.82 22.55 58.42
N ARG A 72 4.52 22.31 59.54
CA ARG A 72 4.20 21.23 60.47
C ARG A 72 3.60 21.79 61.75
N PHE A 73 2.51 21.19 62.20
CA PHE A 73 1.93 21.55 63.48
C PHE A 73 2.75 21.00 64.65
N PRO A 74 2.81 21.73 65.79
CA PRO A 74 3.28 21.17 67.04
C PRO A 74 2.44 19.94 67.42
N ALA A 75 3.05 18.92 68.02
CA ALA A 75 2.34 17.71 68.43
C ALA A 75 1.19 17.96 69.45
N SER A 76 1.20 19.12 70.13
CA SER A 76 0.14 19.56 71.03
C SER A 76 -1.00 20.31 70.35
N PHE A 77 -0.83 20.72 69.09
CA PHE A 77 -1.85 21.42 68.34
C PHE A 77 -2.91 20.42 67.88
N ARG A 78 -4.18 20.82 67.99
CA ARG A 78 -5.31 20.07 67.45
C ARG A 78 -6.13 21.04 66.63
N LEU A 79 -6.40 20.67 65.38
CA LEU A 79 -7.24 21.47 64.53
C LEU A 79 -8.69 21.41 65.03
N GLU A 80 -9.20 22.53 65.57
CA GLU A 80 -10.61 22.64 65.93
C GLU A 80 -11.43 23.01 64.68
N ARG A 81 -12.17 22.04 64.13
CA ARG A 81 -13.14 22.31 63.05
C ARG A 81 -14.26 23.22 63.55
N LYS A 82 -14.68 24.20 62.74
CA LYS A 82 -15.84 25.01 63.09
C LYS A 82 -17.08 24.16 62.90
N ALA A 83 -18.06 24.28 63.81
CA ALA A 83 -19.35 23.58 63.70
C ALA A 83 -20.13 23.91 62.40
N SER A 84 -19.71 24.95 61.66
CA SER A 84 -20.24 25.38 60.37
C SER A 84 -19.56 24.74 59.16
N ASP A 85 -18.52 23.92 59.33
CA ASP A 85 -17.83 23.29 58.22
C ASP A 85 -18.77 22.26 57.58
N VAL A 86 -19.29 22.61 56.40
CA VAL A 86 -20.13 21.74 55.58
C VAL A 86 -19.25 20.61 55.07
N VAL A 87 -19.40 19.42 55.65
CA VAL A 87 -18.84 18.20 55.09
C VAL A 87 -19.56 17.94 53.78
N VAL A 88 -18.95 18.35 52.67
CA VAL A 88 -19.44 17.97 51.34
C VAL A 88 -19.10 16.49 51.17
N THR A 89 -20.08 15.61 51.39
CA THR A 89 -19.99 14.21 51.02
C THR A 89 -20.06 14.11 49.51
N VAL A 90 -18.93 14.36 48.85
CA VAL A 90 -18.79 14.05 47.43
C VAL A 90 -18.85 12.54 47.29
N ASP A 91 -19.82 12.04 46.52
CA ASP A 91 -19.94 10.63 46.21
C ASP A 91 -18.84 10.22 45.22
N LEU A 92 -17.65 9.98 45.77
CA LEU A 92 -16.48 9.50 45.02
C LEU A 92 -16.76 8.17 44.32
N GLN A 93 -17.70 7.36 44.82
CA GLN A 93 -18.04 6.08 44.20
C GLN A 93 -18.78 6.31 42.88
N SER A 94 -19.75 7.23 42.85
CA SER A 94 -20.44 7.59 41.61
C SER A 94 -19.45 8.11 40.56
N ILE A 95 -18.56 9.04 40.95
CA ILE A 95 -17.56 9.62 40.04
C ILE A 95 -16.62 8.53 39.49
N THR A 96 -16.21 7.60 40.35
CA THR A 96 -15.32 6.50 39.94
C THR A 96 -16.03 5.54 38.99
N ASN A 97 -17.30 5.22 39.25
CA ASN A 97 -18.08 4.35 38.37
C ASN A 97 -18.31 5.01 36.99
N ASP A 98 -18.61 6.31 36.96
CA ASP A 98 -18.78 7.06 35.72
C ASP A 98 -17.47 7.07 34.91
N LEU A 99 -16.33 7.28 35.57
CA LEU A 99 -15.01 7.24 34.93
C LEU A 99 -14.71 5.86 34.34
N VAL A 100 -14.99 4.78 35.07
CA VAL A 100 -14.79 3.40 34.58
C VAL A 100 -15.67 3.14 33.36
N SER A 101 -16.94 3.55 33.39
CA SER A 101 -17.84 3.40 32.24
C SER A 101 -17.34 4.12 31.00
N VAL A 102 -16.80 5.34 31.16
CA VAL A 102 -16.24 6.10 30.03
C VAL A 102 -15.00 5.43 29.45
N LEU A 103 -14.12 4.87 30.30
CA LEU A 103 -12.94 4.13 29.85
C LEU A 103 -13.32 2.85 29.11
N GLU A 104 -14.32 2.11 29.59
CA GLU A 104 -14.83 0.92 28.91
C GLU A 104 -15.44 1.25 27.54
N GLU A 105 -16.15 2.38 27.43
CA GLU A 105 -16.65 2.88 26.15
C GLU A 105 -15.52 3.28 25.21
N GLU A 106 -14.49 3.96 25.71
CA GLU A 106 -13.30 4.35 24.92
C GLU A 106 -12.61 3.12 24.32
N ASP A 107 -12.33 2.11 25.14
CA ASP A 107 -11.72 0.84 24.71
C ASP A 107 -12.59 0.14 23.64
N TYR A 108 -13.91 0.14 23.83
CA TYR A 108 -14.86 -0.43 22.87
C TYR A 108 -14.80 0.31 21.52
N TYR A 109 -14.83 1.64 21.53
CA TYR A 109 -14.79 2.43 20.30
C TYR A 109 -13.43 2.34 19.60
N GLU A 110 -12.33 2.25 20.34
CA GLU A 110 -11.00 2.05 19.75
C GLU A 110 -10.93 0.70 19.00
N ALA A 111 -11.42 -0.37 19.63
CA ALA A 111 -11.52 -1.69 18.98
C ALA A 111 -12.43 -1.66 17.74
N GLU A 112 -13.55 -0.95 17.82
CA GLU A 112 -14.48 -0.80 16.70
C GLU A 112 -13.85 -0.06 15.52
N VAL A 113 -13.12 1.03 15.78
CA VAL A 113 -12.38 1.77 14.74
C VAL A 113 -11.37 0.86 14.05
N GLN A 114 -10.63 0.06 14.81
CA GLN A 114 -9.65 -0.86 14.23
C GLN A 114 -10.32 -1.91 13.34
N ARG A 115 -11.43 -2.50 13.80
CA ARG A 115 -12.24 -3.43 13.00
C ARG A 115 -12.73 -2.81 11.70
N GLN A 116 -13.23 -1.57 11.74
CA GLN A 116 -13.69 -0.88 10.53
C GLN A 116 -12.56 -0.60 9.54
N ARG A 117 -11.35 -0.28 10.03
CA ARG A 117 -10.17 -0.11 9.17
C ARG A 117 -9.83 -1.38 8.38
N GLU A 118 -9.86 -2.52 9.05
CA GLU A 118 -9.61 -3.83 8.41
C GLU A 118 -10.68 -4.15 7.35
N ILE A 119 -11.95 -3.89 7.63
CA ILE A 119 -13.04 -4.06 6.66
C ILE A 119 -12.82 -3.18 5.43
N ILE A 120 -12.46 -1.91 5.63
CA ILE A 120 -12.17 -0.98 4.53
C ILE A 120 -11.01 -1.47 3.67
N GLU A 121 -9.96 -2.02 4.28
CA GLU A 121 -8.81 -2.56 3.56
C GLU A 121 -9.19 -3.77 2.70
N ILE A 122 -9.98 -4.70 3.23
CA ILE A 122 -10.51 -5.85 2.48
C ILE A 122 -11.36 -5.38 1.30
N GLU A 123 -12.26 -4.42 1.51
CA GLU A 123 -13.11 -3.89 0.44
C GLU A 123 -12.30 -3.14 -0.62
N ARG A 124 -11.24 -2.42 -0.25
CA ARG A 124 -10.30 -1.83 -1.22
C ARG A 124 -9.64 -2.90 -2.09
N TYR A 125 -9.17 -3.99 -1.49
CA TYR A 125 -8.57 -5.10 -2.22
C TYR A 125 -9.57 -5.75 -3.20
N ARG A 126 -10.81 -5.96 -2.76
CA ARG A 126 -11.90 -6.48 -3.61
C ARG A 126 -12.17 -5.56 -4.79
N LEU A 127 -12.26 -4.25 -4.53
CA LEU A 127 -12.51 -3.25 -5.56
C LEU A 127 -11.40 -3.23 -6.61
N GLU A 128 -10.13 -3.33 -6.20
CA GLU A 128 -9.01 -3.40 -7.12
C GLU A 128 -9.01 -4.69 -7.96
N SER A 129 -9.39 -5.81 -7.34
CA SER A 129 -9.57 -7.09 -8.04
C SER A 129 -10.66 -7.00 -9.10
N TYR A 130 -11.80 -6.37 -8.79
CA TYR A 130 -12.87 -6.17 -9.76
C TYR A 130 -12.48 -5.21 -10.89
N ARG A 131 -11.73 -4.15 -10.59
CA ARG A 131 -11.19 -3.25 -11.63
C ARG A 131 -10.28 -4.00 -12.59
N SER A 132 -9.36 -4.80 -12.06
CA SER A 132 -8.47 -5.64 -12.87
C SER A 132 -9.28 -6.59 -13.77
N LEU A 133 -10.26 -7.30 -13.22
CA LEU A 133 -11.14 -8.19 -14.00
C LEU A 133 -11.88 -7.44 -15.11
N LEU A 134 -12.39 -6.24 -14.83
CA LEU A 134 -13.08 -5.42 -15.82
C LEU A 134 -12.13 -4.96 -16.93
N GLU A 135 -10.90 -4.58 -16.60
CA GLU A 135 -9.88 -4.21 -17.57
C GLU A 135 -9.58 -5.36 -18.53
N TYR A 136 -9.37 -6.56 -18.01
CA TYR A 136 -9.12 -7.76 -18.82
C TYR A 136 -10.36 -8.28 -19.57
N SER A 137 -11.57 -7.91 -19.15
CA SER A 137 -12.80 -8.33 -19.83
C SER A 137 -12.93 -7.77 -21.25
N LYS A 138 -12.45 -6.54 -21.50
CA LYS A 138 -12.56 -5.88 -22.80
C LYS A 138 -11.76 -6.61 -23.90
N PRO A 139 -10.48 -6.97 -23.70
CA PRO A 139 -9.74 -7.83 -24.63
C PRO A 139 -10.42 -9.19 -24.89
N VAL A 140 -10.96 -9.84 -23.85
CA VAL A 140 -11.61 -11.16 -23.97
C VAL A 140 -12.85 -11.08 -24.85
N VAL A 141 -13.70 -10.07 -24.65
CA VAL A 141 -14.87 -9.83 -25.53
C VAL A 141 -14.44 -9.55 -26.97
N GLY A 142 -13.35 -8.80 -27.17
CA GLY A 142 -12.77 -8.57 -28.49
C GLY A 142 -12.28 -9.87 -29.15
N LEU A 143 -11.60 -10.73 -28.40
CA LEU A 143 -11.14 -12.06 -28.83
C LEU A 143 -12.31 -12.95 -29.26
N VAL A 144 -13.38 -13.02 -28.48
CA VAL A 144 -14.61 -13.77 -28.82
C VAL A 144 -15.20 -13.26 -30.14
N GLY A 145 -15.25 -11.93 -30.33
CA GLY A 145 -15.71 -11.33 -31.58
C GLY A 145 -14.83 -11.72 -32.78
N SER A 146 -13.52 -11.73 -32.61
CA SER A 146 -12.55 -12.13 -33.65
C SER A 146 -12.66 -13.62 -34.00
N ILE A 147 -12.81 -14.49 -33.00
CA ILE A 147 -13.07 -15.93 -33.20
C ILE A 147 -14.36 -16.12 -34.00
N GLY A 148 -15.43 -15.40 -33.66
CA GLY A 148 -16.69 -15.45 -34.40
C GLY A 148 -16.55 -15.02 -35.87
N LYS A 149 -15.70 -14.03 -36.17
CA LYS A 149 -15.40 -13.65 -37.56
C LYS A 149 -14.61 -14.73 -38.29
N ALA A 150 -13.57 -15.28 -37.67
CA ALA A 150 -12.77 -16.35 -38.25
C ALA A 150 -13.60 -17.61 -38.54
N CYS A 151 -14.55 -17.96 -37.67
CA CYS A 151 -15.49 -19.06 -37.91
C CYS A 151 -16.36 -18.81 -39.14
N LYS A 152 -16.90 -17.58 -39.31
CA LYS A 152 -17.68 -17.22 -40.49
C LYS A 152 -16.86 -17.25 -41.77
N GLU A 153 -15.63 -16.74 -41.73
CA GLU A 153 -14.70 -16.80 -42.86
C GLU A 153 -14.39 -18.26 -43.24
N LEU A 154 -14.19 -19.13 -42.25
CA LEU A 154 -14.00 -20.55 -42.48
C LEU A 154 -15.24 -21.21 -43.10
N GLU A 155 -16.44 -20.91 -42.60
CA GLU A 155 -17.70 -21.39 -43.18
C GLU A 155 -17.87 -20.94 -44.64
N ASP A 156 -17.53 -19.68 -44.94
CA ASP A 156 -17.58 -19.14 -46.29
C ASP A 156 -16.57 -19.84 -47.22
N VAL A 157 -15.36 -20.12 -46.75
CA VAL A 157 -14.34 -20.90 -47.48
C VAL A 157 -14.82 -22.33 -47.73
N VAL A 158 -15.37 -23.00 -46.71
CA VAL A 158 -15.93 -24.36 -46.85
C VAL A 158 -17.08 -24.37 -47.84
N ARG A 159 -17.97 -23.36 -47.79
CA ARG A 159 -19.07 -23.22 -48.75
C ARG A 159 -18.56 -22.99 -50.17
N LEU A 160 -17.51 -22.17 -50.35
CA LEU A 160 -16.91 -21.92 -51.64
C LEU A 160 -16.24 -23.19 -52.20
N TYR A 161 -15.49 -23.90 -51.37
CA TYR A 161 -14.88 -25.19 -51.70
C TYR A 161 -15.94 -26.21 -52.11
N ASN A 162 -17.01 -26.36 -51.33
CA ASN A 162 -18.11 -27.27 -51.67
C ASN A 162 -18.79 -26.88 -52.99
N LYS A 163 -18.94 -25.58 -53.27
CA LYS A 163 -19.45 -25.12 -54.58
C LYS A 163 -18.50 -25.53 -55.72
N MET A 164 -17.20 -25.29 -55.58
CA MET A 164 -16.22 -25.70 -56.60
C MET A 164 -16.19 -27.22 -56.81
N CYS A 165 -16.23 -28.02 -55.75
CA CYS A 165 -16.30 -29.48 -55.84
C CYS A 165 -17.62 -30.00 -56.43
N MET A 166 -18.74 -29.29 -56.24
CA MET A 166 -20.01 -29.67 -56.89
C MET A 166 -20.02 -29.27 -58.37
N SER A 167 -19.38 -28.17 -58.74
CA SER A 167 -19.17 -27.74 -60.13
C SER A 167 -18.24 -28.68 -60.91
N SER A 168 -17.27 -29.32 -60.25
CA SER A 168 -16.34 -30.23 -60.93
C SER A 168 -16.98 -31.55 -61.38
N SER A 169 -18.12 -31.95 -60.80
CA SER A 169 -18.77 -33.22 -61.19
C SER A 169 -19.34 -33.25 -62.62
N ALA A 170 -19.52 -32.10 -63.27
CA ALA A 170 -19.97 -32.00 -64.66
C ALA A 170 -18.87 -31.51 -65.64
N GLU A 171 -17.76 -30.96 -65.13
CA GLU A 171 -16.62 -30.47 -65.93
C GLU A 171 -15.38 -31.39 -65.83
N ASP A 172 -15.37 -32.40 -64.94
CA ASP A 172 -14.25 -33.33 -64.77
C ASP A 172 -14.03 -34.22 -66.01
N GLU A 173 -15.06 -34.53 -66.80
CA GLU A 173 -14.88 -35.25 -68.07
C GLU A 173 -14.18 -34.37 -69.12
N ASP A 174 -14.54 -33.10 -69.25
CA ASP A 174 -13.91 -32.16 -70.20
C ASP A 174 -12.48 -31.79 -69.76
N TYR A 175 -12.24 -31.63 -68.46
CA TYR A 175 -10.90 -31.38 -67.92
C TYR A 175 -9.98 -32.60 -68.06
N ASN A 176 -10.49 -33.81 -67.76
CA ASN A 176 -9.75 -35.05 -68.01
C ASN A 176 -9.51 -35.27 -69.50
N ALA A 177 -10.49 -35.02 -70.37
CA ALA A 177 -10.31 -35.10 -71.82
C ALA A 177 -9.25 -34.11 -72.33
N LEU A 178 -9.15 -32.91 -71.75
CA LEU A 178 -8.10 -31.94 -72.04
C LEU A 178 -6.71 -32.42 -71.59
N LEU A 179 -6.62 -33.04 -70.41
CA LEU A 179 -5.38 -33.63 -69.91
C LEU A 179 -4.94 -34.82 -70.76
N GLU A 180 -5.86 -35.74 -71.08
CA GLU A 180 -5.63 -36.88 -71.96
C GLU A 180 -5.22 -36.42 -73.37
N TYR A 181 -5.90 -35.42 -73.93
CA TYR A 181 -5.55 -34.85 -75.23
C TYR A 181 -4.14 -34.24 -75.22
N ARG A 182 -3.78 -33.53 -74.15
CA ARG A 182 -2.43 -32.96 -73.98
C ARG A 182 -1.37 -34.07 -73.90
N GLU A 183 -1.66 -35.14 -73.18
CA GLU A 183 -0.74 -36.26 -73.00
C GLU A 183 -0.57 -37.07 -74.30
N VAL A 184 -1.66 -37.35 -75.00
CA VAL A 184 -1.65 -37.97 -76.34
C VAL A 184 -0.85 -37.12 -77.32
N ARG A 185 -1.11 -35.81 -77.40
CA ARG A 185 -0.39 -34.90 -78.29
C ARG A 185 1.10 -34.84 -77.98
N SER A 186 1.47 -34.84 -76.69
CA SER A 186 2.88 -34.90 -76.28
C SER A 186 3.54 -36.22 -76.67
N SER A 187 2.84 -37.34 -76.52
CA SER A 187 3.38 -38.66 -76.93
C SER A 187 3.56 -38.75 -78.43
N LEU A 188 2.62 -38.17 -79.19
CA LEU A 188 2.60 -38.20 -80.65
C LEU A 188 3.73 -37.32 -81.21
N ALA A 189 3.93 -36.13 -80.66
CA ALA A 189 5.06 -35.28 -81.01
C ALA A 189 6.41 -35.93 -80.66
N LYS A 190 6.50 -36.64 -79.53
CA LYS A 190 7.72 -37.38 -79.17
C LYS A 190 7.98 -38.53 -80.13
N LYS A 191 6.94 -39.27 -80.52
CA LYS A 191 7.04 -40.36 -81.49
C LYS A 191 7.41 -39.85 -82.88
N GLU A 192 6.78 -38.79 -83.37
CA GLU A 192 7.13 -38.15 -84.65
C GLU A 192 8.59 -37.67 -84.65
N ARG A 193 9.06 -37.07 -83.54
CA ARG A 193 10.47 -36.71 -83.38
C ARG A 193 11.37 -37.95 -83.48
N ASP A 194 11.04 -39.02 -82.78
CA ASP A 194 11.85 -40.23 -82.74
C ASP A 194 11.85 -40.95 -84.11
N ASP A 195 10.72 -40.97 -84.81
CA ASP A 195 10.59 -41.51 -86.18
C ASP A 195 11.41 -40.66 -87.18
N LEU A 196 11.37 -39.33 -87.05
CA LEU A 196 12.22 -38.43 -87.86
C LEU A 196 13.70 -38.64 -87.59
N LEU A 197 14.11 -38.83 -86.32
CA LEU A 197 15.49 -39.16 -85.97
C LEU A 197 15.91 -40.53 -86.52
N ALA A 198 15.01 -41.50 -86.60
CA ALA A 198 15.28 -42.84 -87.15
C ALA A 198 15.41 -42.85 -88.68
N ILE A 199 14.73 -41.93 -89.38
CA ILE A 199 14.78 -41.77 -90.85
C ILE A 199 15.88 -40.78 -91.27
N ALA A 200 16.32 -39.92 -90.36
CA ALA A 200 17.37 -38.93 -90.64
C ALA A 200 18.68 -39.61 -91.05
N SER A 201 19.19 -39.24 -92.23
CA SER A 201 20.53 -39.63 -92.67
C SER A 201 21.60 -38.99 -91.77
N GLU A 202 22.75 -39.65 -91.66
CA GLU A 202 23.87 -39.27 -90.79
C GLU A 202 24.32 -37.81 -90.98
N GLU A 203 24.15 -37.25 -92.19
CA GLU A 203 24.43 -35.83 -92.52
C GLU A 203 23.46 -34.82 -91.88
N VAL A 204 22.19 -35.19 -91.67
CA VAL A 204 21.17 -34.29 -91.07
C VAL A 204 21.32 -34.21 -89.55
N LEU A 205 21.72 -35.32 -88.91
CA LEU A 205 21.99 -35.37 -87.48
C LEU A 205 23.21 -34.51 -87.10
N ALA A 206 24.25 -34.49 -87.95
CA ALA A 206 25.43 -33.65 -87.75
C ALA A 206 25.13 -32.14 -87.80
N MET A 207 24.24 -31.69 -88.70
CA MET A 207 23.80 -30.29 -88.76
C MET A 207 22.97 -29.86 -87.55
N MET A 208 22.19 -30.77 -86.95
CA MET A 208 21.41 -30.44 -85.75
C MET A 208 22.28 -30.31 -84.50
N SER A 209 23.36 -31.09 -84.36
CA SER A 209 24.32 -30.94 -83.26
C SER A 209 25.11 -29.63 -83.30
N GLU A 210 25.48 -29.14 -84.49
CA GLU A 210 26.16 -27.83 -84.63
C GLU A 210 25.25 -26.64 -84.30
N CYS A 211 23.92 -26.79 -84.41
CA CYS A 211 22.96 -25.74 -84.07
C CYS A 211 22.62 -25.66 -82.57
N VAL A 212 22.95 -26.68 -81.77
CA VAL A 212 22.67 -26.71 -80.31
C VAL A 212 23.88 -26.22 -79.48
N GLU A 213 25.07 -26.16 -80.08
CA GLU A 213 26.31 -25.65 -79.43
C GLU A 213 26.61 -24.16 -79.70
N LYS A 214 25.59 -23.35 -80.03
CA LYS A 214 25.63 -21.87 -80.00
C LYS A 214 24.54 -21.32 -79.09
#